data_AF-A0AAU6CZ15-F1
#
_entry.id   AF-A0AAU6CZ15-F1
#
_cell.length_a   1.000
_cell.length_b   1.000
_cell.length_c   1.000
_cell.angle_alpha   90.00
_cell.angle_beta   90.00
_cell.angle_gamma   90.00
#
_symmetry.space_group_name_H-M   'P 1'
#
loop_
_entity.id
_entity.type
_entity.pdbx_description
1 polymer ?
#
loop_
_entity_poly.entity_id
_entity_poly.type
_entity_poly.pdbx_seq_one_letter_code
_entity_poly.pdbx_strand_id
1 'polypeptide(L)'
;MSSDLRPWLGTLAAPRIARLPPSAEPDDGNRWTTGRCWLWCGREQARVLWIGTGTAPGGVTAHLFACAACAQCLGDEILASQLSSDIGGNELHGYAHVGRPETARPLAPPNGRHRRRS
;
A
#
# COMPACT_ATOMS: atom_id res chain seq x y z
N MET A 1 -9.49 21.63 49.34
CA MET A 1 -9.09 20.27 48.94
C MET A 1 -9.72 19.98 47.58
N SER A 2 -9.07 20.45 46.51
CA SER A 2 -9.45 20.14 45.13
C SER A 2 -8.44 19.13 44.59
N SER A 3 -8.88 17.90 44.38
CA SER A 3 -8.10 16.88 43.68
C SER A 3 -8.49 16.92 42.22
N ASP A 4 -7.73 17.68 41.43
CA ASP A 4 -7.80 17.69 39.97
C ASP A 4 -7.04 16.46 39.43
N LEU A 5 -7.76 15.39 39.10
CA LEU A 5 -7.21 14.15 38.54
C LEU A 5 -7.12 14.19 36.99
N ARG A 6 -6.89 15.36 36.39
CA ARG A 6 -6.81 15.54 34.93
C ARG A 6 -5.40 15.57 34.28
N PRO A 7 -4.25 15.20 34.88
CA PRO A 7 -2.98 15.33 34.17
C PRO A 7 -2.58 14.14 33.26
N TRP A 8 -3.34 13.03 33.19
CA TRP A 8 -2.88 11.80 32.50
C TRP A 8 -3.72 11.32 31.31
N LEU A 9 -4.68 12.10 30.83
CA LEU A 9 -5.26 11.86 29.50
C LEU A 9 -4.29 12.43 28.46
N GLY A 10 -3.21 11.69 28.21
CA GLY A 10 -2.33 11.92 27.08
C GLY A 10 -3.18 12.08 25.82
N THR A 11 -2.88 13.10 25.03
CA THR A 11 -3.49 13.36 23.73
C THR A 11 -3.35 12.11 22.88
N LEU A 12 -4.37 11.26 22.85
CA LEU A 12 -4.54 10.31 21.76
C LEU A 12 -4.71 11.19 20.52
N ALA A 13 -3.62 11.34 19.76
CA ALA A 13 -3.71 11.91 18.43
C ALA A 13 -4.77 11.09 17.71
N ALA A 14 -5.92 11.71 17.44
CA ALA A 14 -6.95 11.09 16.62
C ALA A 14 -6.25 10.55 15.38
N PRO A 15 -6.50 9.29 14.97
CA PRO A 15 -5.94 8.79 13.73
C PRO A 15 -6.28 9.84 12.67
N ARG A 16 -5.27 10.24 11.89
CA ARG A 16 -5.54 11.01 10.68
C ARG A 16 -6.45 10.11 9.85
N ILE A 17 -7.76 10.33 9.95
CA ILE A 17 -8.71 9.83 8.98
C ILE A 17 -8.21 10.47 7.71
N ALA A 18 -7.41 9.71 6.94
CA ALA A 18 -7.03 10.09 5.62
C ALA A 18 -8.37 10.40 4.95
N ARG A 19 -8.58 11.67 4.58
CA ARG A 19 -9.76 12.04 3.82
C ARG A 19 -9.76 11.12 2.61
N LEU A 20 -10.71 10.19 2.57
CA LEU A 20 -10.91 9.33 1.41
C LEU A 20 -10.99 10.25 0.20
N PRO A 21 -10.34 9.90 -0.94
CA PRO A 21 -10.53 10.67 -2.15
C PRO A 21 -12.04 10.78 -2.41
N PRO A 22 -12.54 11.97 -2.78
CA PRO A 22 -13.94 12.15 -3.11
C PRO A 22 -14.31 11.15 -4.22
N SER A 23 -15.56 10.71 -4.20
CA SER A 23 -16.06 9.81 -5.23
C SER A 23 -15.84 10.42 -6.62
N ALA A 24 -15.46 9.58 -7.57
CA ALA A 24 -15.35 9.97 -8.97
C ALA A 24 -16.73 10.34 -9.49
N GLU A 25 -17.00 11.64 -9.63
CA GLU A 25 -18.27 12.18 -10.11
C GLU A 25 -18.08 12.78 -11.51
N PRO A 26 -19.06 12.69 -12.43
CA PRO A 26 -18.92 13.15 -13.81
C PRO A 26 -18.51 14.61 -14.04
N ASP A 27 -18.46 15.43 -12.99
CA ASP A 27 -18.09 16.85 -12.99
C ASP A 27 -17.09 17.21 -11.86
N ASP A 28 -16.33 16.24 -11.36
CA ASP A 28 -15.29 16.37 -10.32
C ASP A 28 -13.98 17.04 -10.79
N GLY A 29 -13.96 17.56 -12.03
CA GLY A 29 -12.77 18.11 -12.67
C GLY A 29 -11.90 17.07 -13.39
N ASN A 30 -12.23 15.77 -13.32
CA ASN A 30 -11.56 14.75 -14.11
C ASN A 30 -12.04 14.77 -15.56
N ARG A 31 -11.19 14.31 -16.48
CA ARG A 31 -11.54 14.23 -17.91
C ARG A 31 -12.42 13.01 -18.18
N TRP A 32 -13.72 13.20 -18.09
CA TRP A 32 -14.73 12.21 -18.49
C TRP A 32 -14.93 12.20 -20.01
N THR A 33 -15.21 11.03 -20.57
CA THR A 33 -15.60 10.83 -21.97
C THR A 33 -16.81 9.89 -22.06
N THR A 34 -17.48 9.84 -23.19
CA THR A 34 -18.52 8.82 -23.45
C THR A 34 -17.88 7.59 -24.07
N GLY A 35 -18.16 6.41 -23.51
CA GLY A 35 -17.67 5.15 -24.07
C GLY A 35 -18.07 3.93 -23.24
N ARG A 36 -17.45 2.79 -23.55
CA ARG A 36 -17.67 1.54 -22.83
C ARG A 36 -17.02 1.59 -21.44
N CYS A 37 -17.73 1.14 -20.42
CA CYS A 37 -17.15 0.83 -19.11
C CYS A 37 -16.53 -0.58 -19.16
N TRP A 38 -15.23 -0.68 -18.89
CA TRP A 38 -14.48 -1.94 -19.00
C TRP A 38 -14.55 -2.79 -17.73
N LEU A 39 -15.05 -2.21 -16.63
CA LEU A 39 -15.34 -2.93 -15.40
C LEU A 39 -16.69 -3.66 -15.48
N TRP A 40 -17.15 -4.17 -14.34
CA TRP A 40 -18.24 -5.16 -14.22
C TRP A 40 -19.56 -4.79 -14.90
N CYS A 41 -19.93 -3.51 -15.02
CA CYS A 41 -21.22 -3.14 -15.61
C CYS A 41 -21.27 -3.22 -17.14
N GLY A 42 -20.14 -3.21 -17.85
CA GLY A 42 -20.06 -3.42 -19.31
C GLY A 42 -20.78 -2.41 -20.23
N ARG A 43 -21.44 -1.37 -19.69
CA ARG A 43 -22.27 -0.42 -20.47
C ARG A 43 -21.47 0.27 -21.58
N GLU A 44 -22.01 0.33 -22.79
CA GLU A 44 -21.29 0.83 -23.99
C GLU A 44 -21.30 2.36 -24.19
N GLN A 45 -22.28 3.05 -23.61
CA GLN A 45 -22.47 4.50 -23.75
C GLN A 45 -22.55 5.19 -22.38
N ALA A 46 -21.61 4.89 -21.50
CA ALA A 46 -21.52 5.51 -20.18
C ALA A 46 -20.58 6.73 -20.23
N ARG A 47 -20.80 7.70 -19.34
CA ARG A 47 -19.72 8.63 -18.96
C ARG A 47 -18.67 7.85 -18.19
N VAL A 48 -17.45 7.80 -18.72
CA VAL A 48 -16.33 7.03 -18.20
C VAL A 48 -15.08 7.89 -18.02
N LEU A 49 -14.27 7.56 -17.01
CA LEU A 49 -12.99 8.18 -16.69
C LEU A 49 -11.85 7.19 -16.98
N TRP A 50 -10.66 7.69 -17.30
CA TRP A 50 -9.47 6.86 -17.46
C TRP A 50 -8.92 6.41 -16.10
N ILE A 51 -8.87 5.10 -15.84
CA ILE A 51 -8.44 4.54 -14.56
C ILE A 51 -7.03 3.94 -14.57
N GLY A 52 -6.36 3.89 -15.73
CA GLY A 52 -5.00 3.36 -15.87
C GLY A 52 -4.76 2.64 -17.19
N THR A 53 -3.63 1.96 -17.30
CA THR A 53 -3.27 1.14 -18.47
C THR A 53 -3.24 -0.33 -18.10
N GLY A 54 -3.75 -1.20 -18.97
CA GLY A 54 -3.66 -2.65 -18.83
C GLY A 54 -2.92 -3.25 -20.02
N THR A 55 -2.12 -4.29 -19.76
CA THR A 55 -1.43 -5.06 -20.80
C THR A 55 -2.11 -6.42 -20.93
N ALA A 56 -2.66 -6.70 -22.10
CA ALA A 56 -3.21 -8.00 -22.43
C ALA A 56 -2.07 -9.00 -22.76
N PRO A 57 -2.33 -10.31 -22.63
CA PRO A 57 -1.44 -11.33 -23.18
C PRO A 57 -1.10 -11.03 -24.64
N GLY A 58 0.17 -11.19 -25.00
CA GLY A 58 0.69 -10.76 -26.32
C GLY A 58 1.21 -9.32 -26.37
N GLY A 59 1.24 -8.61 -25.23
CA GLY A 59 1.92 -7.32 -25.10
C GLY A 59 1.11 -6.10 -25.55
N VAL A 60 -0.17 -6.28 -25.90
CA VAL A 60 -1.04 -5.17 -26.31
C VAL A 60 -1.41 -4.34 -25.07
N THR A 61 -1.07 -3.05 -25.09
CA THR A 61 -1.41 -2.12 -24.00
C THR A 61 -2.63 -1.29 -24.37
N ALA A 62 -3.56 -1.12 -23.44
CA ALA A 62 -4.77 -0.30 -23.63
C ALA A 62 -5.05 0.60 -22.42
N HIS A 63 -5.68 1.76 -22.68
CA HIS A 63 -6.24 2.60 -21.64
C HIS A 63 -7.55 1.99 -21.12
N LEU A 64 -7.65 1.82 -19.81
CA LEU A 64 -8.82 1.29 -19.12
C LEU A 64 -9.75 2.43 -18.73
N PHE A 65 -11.05 2.27 -18.98
CA PHE A 65 -12.07 3.27 -18.69
C PHE A 65 -13.19 2.70 -17.82
N ALA A 66 -13.66 3.47 -16.84
CA ALA A 66 -14.72 3.07 -15.92
C ALA A 66 -15.75 4.18 -15.70
N CYS A 67 -17.02 3.80 -15.57
CA CYS A 67 -18.06 4.72 -15.12
C CYS A 67 -17.94 5.00 -13.62
N ALA A 68 -18.52 6.11 -13.14
CA ALA A 68 -18.48 6.55 -11.75
C ALA A 68 -18.78 5.43 -10.74
N ALA A 69 -19.91 4.74 -10.90
CA ALA A 69 -20.31 3.66 -9.99
C ALA A 69 -19.26 2.53 -9.92
N CYS A 70 -18.73 2.08 -11.07
CA CYS A 70 -17.71 1.03 -11.05
C CYS A 70 -16.35 1.52 -10.55
N ALA A 71 -15.99 2.78 -10.81
CA ALA A 71 -14.77 3.37 -10.28
C ALA A 71 -14.81 3.46 -8.74
N GLN A 72 -15.98 3.75 -8.16
CA GLN A 72 -16.19 3.72 -6.72
C GLN A 72 -16.00 2.31 -6.14
N CYS A 73 -16.70 1.32 -6.67
CA CYS A 73 -16.55 -0.06 -6.19
C CYS A 73 -15.10 -0.54 -6.29
N LEU A 74 -14.37 -0.18 -7.36
CA LEU A 74 -12.96 -0.52 -7.48
C LEU A 74 -12.10 0.17 -6.41
N GLY A 75 -12.36 1.44 -6.12
CA GLY A 75 -11.67 2.17 -5.05
C GLY A 75 -11.89 1.54 -3.67
N ASP A 76 -13.11 1.12 -3.37
CA ASP A 76 -13.46 0.45 -2.11
C ASP A 76 -12.74 -0.89 -1.97
N GLU A 77 -12.70 -1.70 -3.04
CA GLU A 77 -11.99 -2.99 -3.05
C GLU A 77 -10.47 -2.82 -2.88
N ILE A 78 -9.88 -1.82 -3.55
CA ILE A 78 -8.46 -1.50 -3.38
C ILE A 78 -8.18 -1.13 -1.93
N LEU A 79 -8.99 -0.24 -1.34
CA LEU A 79 -8.83 0.18 0.04
C LEU A 79 -8.96 -1.02 1.01
N ALA A 80 -9.98 -1.86 0.84
CA ALA A 80 -10.18 -3.06 1.63
C ALA A 80 -8.99 -4.04 1.52
N SER A 81 -8.41 -4.18 0.33
CA SER A 81 -7.21 -5.00 0.10
C SER A 81 -5.97 -4.44 0.80
N GLN A 82 -5.79 -3.11 0.84
CA GLN A 82 -4.65 -2.52 1.53
C GLN A 82 -4.79 -2.65 3.05
N LEU A 83 -5.97 -2.36 3.59
CA LEU A 83 -6.24 -2.47 5.02
C LEU A 83 -6.09 -3.91 5.54
N SER A 84 -6.47 -4.91 4.74
CA SER A 84 -6.27 -6.32 5.11
C SER A 84 -4.79 -6.74 5.04
N SER A 85 -4.01 -6.15 4.15
CA SER A 85 -2.56 -6.41 4.03
C SER A 85 -1.77 -5.80 5.19
N ASP A 86 -2.19 -4.64 5.71
CA ASP A 86 -1.52 -3.98 6.83
C ASP A 86 -1.59 -4.80 8.14
N ILE A 87 -2.70 -5.52 8.37
CA ILE A 87 -2.85 -6.40 9.54
C ILE A 87 -1.89 -7.59 9.46
N GLY A 88 -1.68 -8.17 8.28
CA GLY A 88 -0.76 -9.30 8.07
C GLY A 88 0.72 -8.92 7.94
N GLY A 89 1.01 -7.69 7.49
CA GLY A 89 2.37 -7.18 7.32
C GLY A 89 3.04 -6.75 8.63
N ASN A 90 2.28 -6.18 9.56
CA ASN A 90 2.80 -5.75 10.87
C ASN A 90 3.15 -6.94 11.77
N GLU A 91 2.36 -8.01 11.75
CA GLU A 91 2.66 -9.19 12.57
C GLU A 91 3.95 -9.89 12.10
N LEU A 92 4.27 -9.98 10.80
CA LEU A 92 5.49 -10.68 10.36
C LEU A 92 6.75 -9.79 10.26
N HIS A 93 6.63 -8.47 10.16
CA HIS A 93 7.79 -7.55 10.15
C HIS A 93 8.36 -7.29 11.55
N GLY A 94 7.64 -7.64 12.62
CA GLY A 94 8.07 -7.51 14.02
C GLY A 94 9.01 -8.64 14.51
N TYR A 95 9.06 -9.79 13.84
CA TYR A 95 9.86 -10.94 14.30
C TYR A 95 11.22 -11.08 13.60
N ALA A 96 11.53 -10.26 12.60
CA ALA A 96 12.82 -10.29 11.90
C ALA A 96 13.95 -9.49 12.59
N HIS A 97 13.67 -8.82 13.72
CA HIS A 97 14.66 -8.01 14.46
C HIS A 97 14.85 -8.41 15.93
N VAL A 98 14.60 -9.67 16.31
CA VAL A 98 15.11 -10.19 17.59
C VAL A 98 16.57 -10.60 17.41
N GLY A 99 17.44 -9.61 17.59
CA GLY A 99 18.86 -9.65 17.97
C GLY A 99 19.71 -10.86 17.57
N ARG A 100 20.64 -10.65 16.63
CA ARG A 100 21.94 -11.33 16.69
C ARG A 100 22.80 -10.58 17.72
N PRO A 101 23.27 -11.20 18.82
CA PRO A 101 24.12 -10.50 19.78
C PRO A 101 25.44 -10.12 19.11
N GLU A 102 25.68 -8.82 19.05
CA GLU A 102 26.90 -8.21 18.55
C GLU A 102 27.99 -8.22 19.64
N THR A 103 28.52 -9.39 19.97
CA THR A 103 29.79 -9.48 20.70
C THR A 103 30.57 -10.74 20.33
N ALA A 104 31.32 -10.68 19.22
CA ALA A 104 32.52 -11.49 19.06
C ALA A 104 33.53 -10.68 18.25
N ARG A 105 34.46 -10.02 18.95
CA ARG A 105 35.68 -9.44 18.36
C ARG A 105 36.35 -10.51 17.50
N PRO A 106 36.73 -10.24 16.24
CA PRO A 106 37.62 -11.14 15.50
C PRO A 106 38.96 -11.20 16.26
N LEU A 107 39.29 -12.35 16.83
CA LEU A 107 40.66 -12.63 17.24
C LEU A 107 41.47 -12.81 15.96
N ALA A 108 42.59 -12.09 15.89
CA ALA A 108 43.53 -12.11 14.77
C ALA A 108 43.93 -13.56 14.39
N PRO A 109 44.24 -13.83 13.11
CA PRO A 109 44.69 -15.15 12.69
C PRO A 109 46.06 -15.46 13.32
N PRO A 110 46.29 -16.68 13.85
CA PRO A 110 47.62 -17.09 14.24
C PRO A 110 48.50 -17.28 13.00
N ASN A 111 49.62 -16.57 12.98
CA ASN A 111 50.72 -16.75 12.04
C ASN A 111 51.20 -18.21 12.00
N GLY A 112 50.80 -18.95 10.97
CA GLY A 112 51.29 -20.30 10.68
C GLY A 112 52.34 -20.28 9.57
N ARG A 113 53.62 -20.24 9.95
CA ARG A 113 54.74 -20.60 9.06
C ARG A 113 54.79 -22.12 8.91
N HIS A 114 54.56 -22.70 7.73
CA HIS A 114 55.10 -24.04 7.42
C HIS A 114 55.47 -24.17 5.92
N ARG A 115 56.50 -24.99 5.69
CA ARG A 115 57.54 -24.91 4.66
C ARG A 115 57.18 -25.52 3.30
N ARG A 116 57.86 -25.05 2.25
CA ARG A 116 58.14 -25.77 0.99
C ARG A 116 58.86 -27.10 1.25
N ARG A 117 58.51 -28.14 0.47
CA ARG A 117 59.40 -29.18 -0.08
C ARG A 117 58.58 -29.95 -1.14
N SER A 118 58.77 -29.67 -2.43
CA SER A 118 59.65 -30.33 -3.43
C SER A 118 58.81 -31.20 -4.35
#